data_AF-A0A7J6SBC9-F1
#
_entry.id   AF-A0A7J6SBC9-F1
#
_cell.length_a   1.000
_cell.length_b   1.000
_cell.length_c   1.000
_cell.angle_alpha   90.00
_cell.angle_beta   90.00
_cell.angle_gamma   90.00
#
_symmetry.space_group_name_H-M   'P 1'
#
loop_
_entity.id
_entity.type
_entity.pdbx_description
1 polymer ?
#
loop_
_entity_poly.entity_id
_entity_poly.type
_entity_poly.pdbx_seq_one_letter_code
_entity_poly.pdbx_strand_id
1 'polypeptide(L)'
;MVANRISKKSDLHVAIIGDEETVSGFCLAGMRDGNGVTNFLVVDAKTRRDDIEEAFKTFVERPDIAIVIINQPVAEKIRHVVRKYTSTGSAIPTVLEIPSKEAPYNPAQDSIMQRVQMFFGKA
;
A
#
# COMPACT_ATOMS: atom_id res chain seq x y z
N MET A 1 -14.75 -8.13 -13.78
CA MET A 1 -13.74 -9.02 -14.37
C MET A 1 -12.47 -9.02 -13.50
N VAL A 2 -12.49 -9.71 -12.35
CA VAL A 2 -11.38 -9.71 -11.37
C VAL A 2 -10.48 -10.97 -11.51
N ALA A 3 -10.93 -11.96 -12.28
CA ALA A 3 -10.37 -13.31 -12.28
C ALA A 3 -9.03 -13.50 -13.05
N ASN A 4 -8.59 -12.53 -13.86
CA ASN A 4 -7.48 -12.73 -14.81
C ASN A 4 -6.13 -12.10 -14.44
N ARG A 5 -5.98 -11.52 -13.24
CA ARG A 5 -4.71 -10.86 -12.82
C ARG A 5 -3.86 -11.65 -11.84
N ILE A 6 -4.37 -12.74 -11.27
CA ILE A 6 -3.68 -13.48 -10.21
C ILE A 6 -2.86 -14.60 -10.83
N SER A 7 -1.52 -14.49 -10.78
CA SER A 7 -0.64 -15.65 -10.93
C SER A 7 -0.97 -16.66 -9.82
N LYS A 8 -0.81 -17.97 -10.06
CA LYS A 8 -1.21 -19.09 -9.17
C LYS A 8 -1.39 -18.69 -7.70
N LYS A 9 -2.55 -19.01 -7.11
CA LYS A 9 -2.99 -18.66 -5.74
C LYS A 9 -1.98 -18.95 -4.61
N SER A 10 -0.92 -19.72 -4.88
CA SER A 10 0.17 -20.04 -3.95
C SER A 10 1.24 -18.95 -3.80
N ASP A 11 1.31 -17.97 -4.71
CA ASP A 11 2.45 -17.04 -4.81
C ASP A 11 1.99 -15.57 -4.63
N LEU A 12 1.06 -15.33 -3.71
CA LEU A 12 0.59 -13.98 -3.39
C LEU A 12 1.38 -13.39 -2.23
N HIS A 13 1.98 -12.23 -2.48
CA HIS A 13 2.81 -11.50 -1.53
C HIS A 13 2.14 -10.21 -1.05
N VAL A 14 2.61 -9.75 0.10
CA VAL A 14 2.29 -8.42 0.65
C VAL A 14 3.49 -7.52 0.38
N ALA A 15 3.23 -6.28 -0.04
CA ALA A 15 4.24 -5.25 -0.16
C ALA A 15 4.00 -4.09 0.81
N ILE A 16 5.07 -3.43 1.27
CA ILE A 16 5.00 -2.35 2.26
C ILE A 16 5.75 -1.11 1.79
N ILE A 17 5.17 0.06 2.03
CA ILE A 17 5.85 1.34 1.89
C ILE A 17 5.67 2.11 3.19
N GLY A 18 6.74 2.28 3.95
CA GLY A 18 6.59 2.79 5.30
C GLY A 18 7.85 3.25 6.00
N ASP A 19 7.68 3.80 7.20
CA ASP A 19 8.81 4.16 8.07
C ASP A 19 9.60 2.90 8.52
N GLU A 20 10.80 3.14 9.05
CA GLU A 20 11.71 2.07 9.44
C GLU A 20 11.08 1.13 10.48
N GLU A 21 10.36 1.68 11.46
CA GLU A 21 9.68 0.89 12.48
C GLU A 21 8.57 0.02 11.92
N THR A 22 7.73 0.54 11.01
CA THR A 22 6.66 -0.24 10.37
C THR A 22 7.27 -1.37 9.54
N VAL A 23 8.22 -1.04 8.65
CA VAL A 23 8.86 -2.04 7.79
C VAL A 23 9.57 -3.10 8.61
N SER A 24 10.30 -2.72 9.66
CA SER A 24 11.00 -3.66 10.53
C SER A 24 10.02 -4.61 11.23
N GLY A 25 8.89 -4.09 11.76
CA GLY A 25 7.86 -4.90 12.40
C GLY A 25 7.28 -5.95 11.46
N PHE A 26 7.02 -5.60 10.20
CA PHE A 26 6.52 -6.54 9.21
C PHE A 26 7.60 -7.50 8.66
N CYS A 27 8.85 -7.06 8.56
CA CYS A 27 9.98 -7.93 8.22
C CYS A 27 10.13 -9.06 9.24
N LEU A 28 9.94 -8.78 10.54
CA LEU A 28 9.91 -9.80 11.60
C LEU A 28 8.77 -10.81 11.42
N ALA A 29 7.66 -10.42 10.79
CA ALA A 29 6.54 -11.30 10.47
C ALA A 29 6.81 -12.21 9.23
N GLY A 30 8.01 -12.16 8.64
CA GLY A 30 8.41 -13.06 7.56
C GLY A 30 8.17 -12.54 6.15
N MET A 31 8.13 -11.21 5.95
CA MET A 31 7.81 -10.59 4.66
C MET A 31 8.95 -10.54 3.62
N ARG A 32 10.07 -11.22 3.87
CA ARG A 32 11.19 -11.26 2.92
C ARG A 32 10.97 -12.41 1.94
N ASP A 33 10.86 -12.10 0.65
CA ASP A 33 10.83 -13.13 -0.39
C ASP A 33 12.18 -13.85 -0.47
N GLY A 34 12.14 -15.19 -0.57
CA GLY A 34 13.31 -16.06 -0.60
C GLY A 34 14.20 -15.84 -1.83
N ASN A 35 13.69 -15.16 -2.85
CA ASN A 35 14.39 -14.83 -4.09
C ASN A 35 15.25 -13.55 -4.01
N GLY A 36 15.29 -12.88 -2.86
CA GLY A 36 16.04 -11.62 -2.69
C GLY A 36 15.35 -10.39 -3.27
N VAL A 37 14.12 -10.54 -3.78
CA VAL A 37 13.27 -9.42 -4.21
C VAL A 37 12.68 -8.76 -2.97
N THR A 38 12.96 -7.48 -2.76
CA THR A 38 12.42 -6.72 -1.63
C THR A 38 11.00 -6.28 -1.92
N ASN A 39 10.04 -6.77 -1.14
CA ASN A 39 8.64 -6.33 -1.20
C ASN A 39 8.38 -5.14 -0.25
N PHE A 40 9.40 -4.33 0.03
CA PHE A 40 9.23 -3.17 0.89
C PHE A 40 10.09 -1.99 0.45
N LEU A 41 9.62 -0.79 0.76
CA LEU A 41 10.39 0.44 0.71
C LEU A 41 10.38 1.08 2.10
N VAL A 42 11.57 1.28 2.67
CA VAL A 42 11.75 2.11 3.87
C VAL A 42 11.77 3.57 3.44
N VAL A 43 10.92 4.39 4.05
CA VAL A 43 10.76 5.80 3.76
C VAL A 43 11.27 6.59 4.95
N ASP A 44 12.32 7.37 4.72
CA ASP A 44 12.90 8.30 5.67
C ASP A 44 12.66 9.76 5.23
N ALA A 45 13.23 10.71 5.99
CA ALA A 45 13.15 12.13 5.66
C ALA A 45 13.93 12.53 4.39
N LYS A 46 14.84 11.67 3.91
CA LYS A 46 15.71 11.91 2.75
C LYS A 46 15.13 11.31 1.47
N THR A 47 14.21 10.36 1.61
CA THR A 47 13.56 9.64 0.52
C THR A 47 12.78 10.62 -0.35
N ARG A 48 13.08 10.65 -1.65
CA ARG A 48 12.42 11.57 -2.57
C ARG A 48 11.01 11.07 -2.86
N ARG A 49 10.12 12.01 -3.15
CA ARG A 49 8.74 11.69 -3.55
C ARG A 49 8.71 10.81 -4.79
N ASP A 50 9.59 11.07 -5.76
CA ASP A 50 9.67 10.31 -7.01
C ASP A 50 9.94 8.82 -6.75
N ASP A 51 10.84 8.50 -5.81
CA ASP A 51 11.19 7.13 -5.43
C ASP A 51 9.98 6.38 -4.84
N ILE A 52 9.18 7.08 -4.03
CA ILE A 52 7.95 6.54 -3.43
C ILE A 52 6.91 6.26 -4.52
N GLU A 53 6.77 7.17 -5.50
CA GLU A 53 5.84 6.98 -6.62
C GLU A 53 6.25 5.80 -7.51
N GLU A 54 7.55 5.66 -7.80
CA GLU A 54 8.08 4.56 -8.60
C GLU A 54 7.90 3.20 -7.89
N ALA A 55 8.22 3.13 -6.60
CA ALA A 55 8.01 1.92 -5.81
C ALA A 55 6.53 1.54 -5.74
N PHE A 56 5.64 2.51 -5.52
CA PHE A 56 4.20 2.27 -5.51
C PHE A 56 3.71 1.73 -6.86
N LYS A 57 4.10 2.35 -7.97
CA LYS A 57 3.75 1.87 -9.33
C LYS A 57 4.25 0.45 -9.57
N THR A 58 5.50 0.17 -9.21
CA THR A 58 6.11 -1.16 -9.32
C THR A 58 5.32 -2.21 -8.54
N PHE A 59 4.90 -1.88 -7.30
CA PHE A 59 4.12 -2.83 -6.49
C PHE A 59 2.70 -3.05 -7.00
N VAL A 60 2.05 -2.04 -7.60
CA VAL A 60 0.70 -2.22 -8.13
C VAL A 60 0.64 -2.89 -9.50
N GLU A 61 1.73 -2.86 -10.26
CA GLU A 61 1.86 -3.51 -11.57
C GLU A 61 2.26 -4.99 -11.47
N ARG A 62 2.88 -5.37 -10.35
CA ARG A 62 3.32 -6.74 -10.06
C ARG A 62 2.14 -7.70 -9.86
N PRO A 63 2.03 -8.78 -10.66
CA PRO A 63 0.89 -9.72 -10.59
C PRO A 63 0.93 -10.66 -9.39
N ASP A 64 2.05 -10.71 -8.67
CA ASP A 64 2.30 -11.52 -7.48
C ASP A 64 2.03 -10.76 -6.17
N ILE A 65 1.67 -9.47 -6.22
CA ILE A 65 1.31 -8.68 -5.04
C ILE A 65 -0.21 -8.65 -4.88
N ALA A 66 -0.70 -9.08 -3.72
CA ALA A 66 -2.12 -9.03 -3.38
C ALA A 66 -2.48 -7.77 -2.59
N ILE A 67 -1.60 -7.32 -1.69
CA ILE A 67 -1.86 -6.20 -0.78
C ILE A 67 -0.64 -5.29 -0.77
N VAL A 68 -0.87 -3.99 -0.92
CA VAL A 68 0.13 -2.94 -0.70
C VAL A 68 -0.26 -2.18 0.56
N ILE A 69 0.52 -2.33 1.62
CA ILE A 69 0.36 -1.59 2.87
C ILE A 69 1.21 -0.32 2.77
N ILE A 70 0.63 0.84 3.09
CA ILE A 70 1.34 2.11 3.06
C ILE A 70 1.01 2.93 4.31
N ASN A 71 2.01 3.54 4.95
CA ASN A 71 1.71 4.46 6.04
C ASN A 71 0.95 5.70 5.50
N GLN A 72 -0.08 6.14 6.20
CA GLN A 72 -0.93 7.24 5.79
C GLN A 72 -0.19 8.56 5.50
N PRO A 73 0.82 8.99 6.30
CA PRO A 73 1.62 10.18 5.96
C PRO A 73 2.42 10.03 4.67
N VAL A 74 2.86 8.81 4.35
CA VAL A 74 3.57 8.51 3.10
C VAL A 74 2.61 8.51 1.92
N ALA A 75 1.42 7.91 2.08
CA ALA A 75 0.35 7.96 1.09
C ALA A 75 -0.06 9.40 0.75
N GLU A 76 -0.03 10.31 1.74
CA GLU A 76 -0.36 11.72 1.51
C GLU A 76 0.63 12.41 0.56
N LYS A 77 1.93 12.08 0.63
CA LYS A 77 2.95 12.61 -0.30
C LYS A 77 2.64 12.27 -1.76
N ILE A 78 2.04 11.10 -2.00
CA ILE A 78 1.73 10.55 -3.33
C ILE A 78 0.22 10.40 -3.57
N ARG A 79 -0.62 11.18 -2.87
CA ARG A 79 -2.08 11.01 -2.82
C ARG A 79 -2.74 10.92 -4.20
N HIS A 80 -2.25 11.73 -5.15
CA HIS A 80 -2.70 11.74 -6.54
C HIS A 80 -2.46 10.40 -7.26
N VAL A 81 -1.32 9.72 -7.03
CA VAL A 81 -1.03 8.39 -7.60
C VAL A 81 -1.93 7.32 -6.98
N VAL A 82 -2.06 7.33 -5.65
CA VAL A 82 -2.92 6.37 -4.92
C VAL A 82 -4.37 6.49 -5.37
N ARG A 83 -4.90 7.72 -5.42
CA ARG A 83 -6.27 7.97 -5.92
C ARG A 83 -6.44 7.58 -7.37
N LYS A 84 -5.47 7.87 -8.24
CA LYS A 84 -5.51 7.44 -9.65
C LYS A 84 -5.64 5.92 -9.75
N TYR A 85 -4.85 5.16 -8.98
CA TYR A 85 -4.94 3.71 -8.92
C TYR A 85 -6.30 3.23 -8.40
N THR A 86 -6.74 3.71 -7.23
CA THR A 86 -8.02 3.29 -6.61
C THR A 86 -9.25 3.66 -7.46
N SER A 87 -9.13 4.68 -8.32
CA SER A 87 -10.18 5.08 -9.26
C SER A 87 -10.31 4.16 -10.46
N THR A 88 -9.28 3.35 -10.78
CA THR A 88 -9.36 2.35 -11.87
C THR A 88 -10.33 1.20 -11.58
N GLY A 89 -10.79 1.07 -10.33
CA GLY A 89 -11.65 -0.03 -9.90
C GLY A 89 -10.93 -1.37 -9.79
N SER A 90 -9.60 -1.39 -9.89
CA SER A 90 -8.80 -2.60 -9.68
C SER A 90 -8.85 -3.01 -8.21
N ALA A 91 -9.39 -4.19 -7.93
CA ALA A 91 -9.46 -4.72 -6.56
C ALA A 91 -8.13 -5.31 -6.07
N ILE A 92 -7.27 -5.73 -7.01
CA ILE A 92 -5.99 -6.39 -6.73
C ILE A 92 -4.87 -5.67 -7.52
N PRO A 93 -3.75 -5.33 -6.86
CA PRO A 93 -3.56 -5.35 -5.41
C PRO A 93 -4.46 -4.38 -4.62
N THR A 94 -4.88 -4.77 -3.42
CA THR A 94 -5.60 -3.88 -2.49
C THR A 94 -4.61 -2.95 -1.80
N VAL A 95 -4.86 -1.64 -1.86
CA VAL A 95 -4.03 -0.64 -1.15
C VAL A 95 -4.65 -0.38 0.22
N LEU A 96 -3.86 -0.55 1.28
CA LEU A 96 -4.27 -0.35 2.67
C LEU A 96 -3.43 0.74 3.32
N GLU A 97 -4.09 1.82 3.78
CA GLU A 97 -3.45 2.89 4.54
C GLU A 97 -3.43 2.52 6.04
N ILE A 98 -2.25 2.51 6.66
CA ILE A 98 -2.07 2.26 8.10
C ILE A 98 -1.50 3.49 8.82
N PRO A 99 -1.76 3.67 10.13
CA PRO A 99 -1.08 4.71 10.90
C PRO A 99 0.44 4.50 10.92
N SER A 100 1.19 5.53 11.28
CA SER A 100 2.60 5.40 11.66
C SER A 100 2.76 5.58 13.16
N LYS A 101 3.97 5.38 13.68
CA LYS A 101 4.30 5.60 15.10
C LYS A 101 3.99 7.03 15.55
N GLU A 102 4.24 8.01 14.68
CA GLU A 102 4.22 9.44 14.98
C GLU A 102 2.91 10.12 14.56
N ALA A 103 2.18 9.51 13.61
CA ALA A 103 0.96 10.08 13.05
C ALA A 103 -0.23 9.10 13.23
N PRO A 104 -1.23 9.47 14.06
CA PRO A 104 -2.42 8.65 14.24
C PRO A 104 -3.25 8.58 12.95
N TYR A 105 -4.02 7.51 12.81
CA TYR A 105 -4.88 7.29 11.66
C TYR A 105 -6.00 8.34 11.58
N ASN A 106 -6.17 8.96 10.41
CA ASN A 106 -7.25 9.88 10.11
C ASN A 106 -8.25 9.26 9.11
N PRO A 107 -9.45 8.86 9.56
CA PRO A 107 -10.52 8.31 8.72
C PRO A 107 -10.91 9.19 7.52
N ALA A 108 -10.83 10.52 7.69
CA ALA A 108 -11.28 11.46 6.66
C ALA A 108 -10.36 11.48 5.43
N GLN A 109 -9.14 10.97 5.54
CA GLN A 109 -8.16 10.96 4.44
C GLN A 109 -8.07 9.60 3.73
N ASP A 110 -8.70 8.56 4.27
CA ASP A 110 -8.68 7.22 3.70
C ASP A 110 -9.84 7.01 2.71
N SER A 111 -9.50 6.60 1.48
CA SER A 111 -10.48 6.37 0.41
C SER A 111 -11.46 5.22 0.69
N ILE A 112 -11.04 4.19 1.43
CA ILE A 112 -11.90 3.07 1.82
C ILE A 112 -12.87 3.55 2.90
N MET A 113 -12.37 4.26 3.91
CA MET A 113 -13.20 4.73 5.01
C MET A 113 -14.22 5.78 4.56
N GLN A 114 -13.86 6.66 3.62
CA GLN A 114 -14.82 7.57 2.98
C GLN A 114 -15.96 6.81 2.29
N ARG A 115 -15.65 5.73 1.55
CA ARG A 115 -16.69 4.88 0.94
C ARG A 115 -17.57 4.25 2.00
N VAL A 116 -16.98 3.72 3.06
CA VAL A 116 -17.70 3.13 4.19
C VAL A 116 -18.64 4.14 4.86
N GLN A 117 -18.18 5.37 5.09
CA GLN A 117 -19.00 6.45 5.66
C GLN A 117 -20.18 6.84 4.76
N MET A 118 -19.96 6.90 3.43
CA MET A 118 -21.05 7.08 2.46
C MET A 118 -22.07 5.94 2.52
N PHE A 119 -21.62 4.68 2.63
CA PHE A 119 -22.51 3.53 2.79
C PHE A 119 -23.32 3.56 4.08
N PHE A 120 -22.72 4.05 5.18
CA PHE A 120 -23.38 4.17 6.48
C PHE A 120 -24.17 5.49 6.68
N GLY A 121 -24.28 6.34 5.65
CA GLY A 121 -25.08 7.57 5.70
C GLY A 121 -24.55 8.65 6.66
N LYS A 122 -23.27 8.59 7.03
CA LYS A 122 -22.59 9.58 7.88
C LYS A 122 -21.70 10.45 7.00
N ALA A 123 -22.30 11.38 6.26
CA ALA A 123 -21.60 12.41 5.50
C ALA A 123 -21.84 13.78 6.14
#